data_AF-A0A1V5IZU2-F1
#
_entry.id   AF-A0A1V5IZU2-F1
#
_cell.length_a   1.000
_cell.length_b   1.000
_cell.length_c   1.000
_cell.angle_alpha   90.00
_cell.angle_beta   90.00
_cell.angle_gamma   90.00
#
_symmetry.space_group_name_H-M   'P 1'
#
loop_
_entity.id
_entity.type
_entity.pdbx_description
1 polymer ?
#
loop_
_entity_poly.entity_id
_entity_poly.type
_entity_poly.pdbx_seq_one_letter_code
_entity_poly.pdbx_strand_id
1 'polypeptide(L)'
;MAAFFLIITGLLLFFSDRVGSTPRGEKEMSITDAILIGLAQSIALLPGISRSGATISAGIFRHINRTASARFSFLLSLPAICGAAILESPYLKHISPQEIFSYTAGFLCAALAGLASLKLFFLIIRKARLKYFAYYCWALALFTLLVKSYFF
;
A
#
# COMPACT_ATOMS: atom_id res chain seq x y z
N MET A 1 -13.26 4.68 -11.77
CA MET A 1 -12.76 5.22 -10.50
C MET A 1 -11.38 4.66 -10.16
N ALA A 2 -11.20 3.34 -10.05
CA ALA A 2 -9.90 2.74 -9.70
C ALA A 2 -8.72 3.14 -10.63
N ALA A 3 -8.92 3.12 -11.95
CA ALA A 3 -7.88 3.54 -12.90
C ALA A 3 -7.40 4.99 -12.68
N PHE A 4 -8.31 5.90 -12.35
CA PHE A 4 -7.97 7.29 -12.06
C PHE A 4 -7.09 7.41 -10.80
N PHE A 5 -7.44 6.70 -9.73
CA PHE A 5 -6.63 6.70 -8.51
C PHE A 5 -5.30 5.94 -8.65
N LEU A 6 -5.21 4.96 -9.56
CA LEU A 6 -3.92 4.36 -9.94
C LEU A 6 -3.01 5.38 -10.64
N ILE A 7 -3.56 6.27 -11.46
CA ILE A 7 -2.80 7.39 -12.04
C ILE A 7 -2.25 8.30 -10.94
N ILE A 8 -3.10 8.67 -9.98
CA ILE A 8 -2.70 9.49 -8.82
C ILE A 8 -1.62 8.79 -7.98
N THR A 9 -1.77 7.50 -7.73
CA THR A 9 -0.75 6.69 -7.02
C THR A 9 0.59 6.75 -7.76
N GLY A 10 0.58 6.57 -9.09
CA GLY A 10 1.79 6.66 -9.88
C GLY A 10 2.43 8.05 -9.80
N LEU A 11 1.63 9.12 -9.85
CA LEU A 11 2.14 10.48 -9.67
C LEU A 11 2.80 10.68 -8.29
N LEU A 12 2.14 10.26 -7.20
CA LEU A 12 2.69 10.32 -5.84
C LEU A 12 4.04 9.63 -5.75
N LEU A 13 4.13 8.39 -6.24
CA LEU A 13 5.38 7.61 -6.24
C LEU A 13 6.47 8.29 -7.08
N PHE A 14 6.12 8.77 -8.26
CA PHE A 14 7.04 9.42 -9.19
C PHE A 14 7.61 10.73 -8.65
N PHE A 15 6.79 11.54 -7.98
CA PHE A 15 7.24 12.79 -7.36
C PHE A 15 8.01 12.53 -6.06
N SER A 16 7.59 11.56 -5.24
CA SER A 16 8.33 11.20 -4.03
C SER A 16 9.73 10.67 -4.35
N ASP A 17 9.92 9.94 -5.45
CA ASP A 17 11.24 9.46 -5.86
C ASP A 17 12.24 10.59 -6.19
N ARG A 18 11.73 11.77 -6.58
CA ARG A 18 12.55 12.96 -6.85
C ARG A 18 12.98 13.70 -5.59
N VAL A 19 12.31 13.46 -4.47
CA VAL A 19 12.77 13.98 -3.19
C VAL A 19 14.06 13.24 -2.87
N GLY A 20 15.17 13.99 -2.79
CA GLY A 20 16.50 13.45 -2.54
C GLY A 20 16.55 12.59 -1.27
N SER A 21 17.52 11.69 -1.20
CA SER A 21 17.69 10.86 0.01
C SER A 21 18.08 11.72 1.20
N THR A 22 17.48 11.46 2.35
CA THR A 22 17.76 12.15 3.60
C THR A 22 18.33 11.17 4.62
N PRO A 23 19.09 11.64 5.63
CA PRO A 23 19.64 10.76 6.67
C PRO A 23 18.63 10.42 7.77
N ARG A 24 17.52 11.16 7.90
CA ARG A 24 16.52 10.94 8.97
C ARG A 24 15.91 9.55 8.84
N GLY A 25 16.14 8.72 9.87
CA GLY A 25 15.58 7.38 10.00
C GLY A 25 14.43 7.33 10.99
N GLU A 26 14.19 6.12 11.50
CA GLU A 26 13.04 5.83 12.37
C GLU A 26 13.11 6.57 13.71
N LYS A 27 14.33 6.77 14.25
CA LYS A 27 14.54 7.42 15.56
C LYS A 27 14.33 8.94 15.50
N GLU A 28 14.48 9.53 14.33
CA GLU A 28 14.33 10.96 14.09
C GLU A 28 12.92 11.35 13.63
N MET A 29 11.97 10.40 13.64
CA MET A 29 10.56 10.67 13.31
C MET A 29 9.88 11.42 14.45
N SER A 30 9.21 12.53 14.11
CA SER A 30 8.41 13.30 15.05
C SER A 30 6.95 12.81 15.08
N ILE A 31 6.21 13.20 16.11
CA ILE A 31 4.76 12.95 16.19
C ILE A 31 4.04 13.58 15.00
N THR A 32 4.46 14.77 14.56
CA THR A 32 3.90 15.43 13.38
C THR A 32 4.07 14.59 12.11
N ASP A 33 5.23 13.93 11.95
CA ASP A 33 5.44 13.04 10.81
C ASP A 33 4.50 11.83 10.87
N ALA A 34 4.32 11.23 12.05
CA ALA A 34 3.38 10.12 12.25
C ALA A 34 1.93 10.51 11.92
N ILE A 35 1.48 11.69 12.36
CA ILE A 35 0.13 12.22 12.08
C ILE A 35 -0.05 12.44 10.57
N LEU A 36 0.88 13.10 9.90
CA LEU A 36 0.78 13.39 8.46
C LEU A 36 0.79 12.11 7.62
N ILE A 37 1.60 11.12 7.99
CA ILE A 37 1.60 9.81 7.32
C ILE A 37 0.26 9.07 7.60
N GLY A 38 -0.28 9.19 8.80
CA GLY A 38 -1.61 8.66 9.16
C GLY A 38 -2.74 9.27 8.32
N LEU A 39 -2.73 10.59 8.13
CA LEU A 39 -3.69 11.28 7.25
C LEU A 39 -3.56 10.80 5.80
N ALA A 40 -2.34 10.60 5.31
CA ALA A 40 -2.11 10.02 4.00
C ALA A 40 -2.66 8.58 3.88
N GLN A 41 -2.59 7.79 4.97
CA GLN A 41 -3.21 6.46 5.01
C GLN A 41 -4.74 6.55 4.89
N SER A 42 -5.39 7.54 5.49
CA SER A 42 -6.84 7.73 5.37
C SER A 42 -7.30 8.01 3.94
N ILE A 43 -6.49 8.73 3.15
CA ILE A 43 -6.77 8.97 1.71
C ILE A 43 -6.74 7.65 0.93
N ALA A 44 -5.99 6.64 1.40
CA ALA A 44 -5.90 5.34 0.76
C ALA A 44 -7.16 4.46 0.88
N LEU A 45 -8.21 4.94 1.54
CA LEU A 45 -9.55 4.34 1.48
C LEU A 45 -10.17 4.47 0.08
N LEU A 46 -9.69 5.41 -0.74
CA LEU A 46 -10.16 5.59 -2.12
C LEU A 46 -9.66 4.41 -2.99
N PRO A 47 -10.57 3.66 -3.64
CA PRO A 47 -10.20 2.45 -4.38
C PRO A 47 -9.28 2.80 -5.55
N GLY A 48 -8.08 2.20 -5.56
CA GLY A 48 -7.02 2.48 -6.52
C GLY A 48 -5.88 3.36 -5.99
N ILE A 49 -6.05 4.02 -4.84
CA ILE A 49 -4.93 4.60 -4.11
C ILE A 49 -4.17 3.47 -3.41
N SER A 50 -2.88 3.33 -3.71
CA SER A 50 -2.03 2.39 -2.97
C SER A 50 -1.75 2.92 -1.58
N ARG A 51 -2.20 2.20 -0.55
CA ARG A 51 -1.94 2.56 0.85
C ARG A 51 -0.46 2.68 1.15
N SER A 52 0.34 1.67 0.81
CA SER A 52 1.81 1.74 1.00
C SER A 52 2.43 2.83 0.16
N GLY A 53 1.94 3.07 -1.06
CA GLY A 53 2.41 4.19 -1.89
C GLY A 53 2.16 5.54 -1.22
N ALA A 54 0.95 5.80 -0.74
CA ALA A 54 0.57 7.05 -0.09
C ALA A 54 1.38 7.31 1.19
N THR A 55 1.49 6.32 2.09
CA THR A 55 2.21 6.46 3.36
C THR A 55 3.72 6.55 3.19
N ILE A 56 4.31 5.77 2.28
CA ILE A 56 5.74 5.84 1.98
C ILE A 56 6.08 7.18 1.31
N SER A 57 5.32 7.60 0.31
CA SER A 57 5.51 8.89 -0.34
C SER A 57 5.35 10.05 0.66
N ALA A 58 4.37 10.01 1.55
CA ALA A 58 4.22 10.99 2.62
C ALA A 58 5.45 11.04 3.53
N GLY A 59 5.96 9.89 3.99
CA GLY A 59 7.20 9.83 4.77
C GLY A 59 8.40 10.44 4.04
N ILE A 60 8.53 10.16 2.75
CA ILE A 60 9.59 10.73 1.91
C ILE A 60 9.43 12.24 1.73
N PHE A 61 8.21 12.76 1.52
CA PHE A 61 7.93 14.21 1.50
C PHE A 61 8.20 14.88 2.84
N ARG A 62 8.13 14.13 3.95
CA ARG A 62 8.59 14.55 5.28
C ARG A 62 10.09 14.42 5.49
N HIS A 63 10.84 14.12 4.42
CA HIS A 63 12.29 13.93 4.44
C HIS A 63 12.72 12.79 5.36
N ILE A 64 11.93 11.71 5.46
CA ILE A 64 12.32 10.45 6.10
C ILE A 64 12.88 9.52 5.02
N ASN A 65 13.96 8.80 5.34
CA ASN A 65 14.57 7.91 4.36
C ASN A 65 13.59 6.79 3.93
N ARG A 66 13.82 6.24 2.74
CA ARG A 66 12.91 5.26 2.10
C ARG A 66 12.67 4.02 2.95
N THR A 67 13.73 3.49 3.58
CA THR A 67 13.65 2.26 4.39
C THR A 67 12.85 2.48 5.66
N ALA A 68 13.06 3.61 6.35
CA ALA A 68 12.32 4.00 7.53
C ALA A 68 10.85 4.28 7.21
N SER A 69 10.58 5.04 6.14
CA SER A 69 9.21 5.31 5.65
C SER A 69 8.45 4.02 5.33
N ALA A 70 9.12 3.05 4.67
CA ALA A 70 8.56 1.74 4.41
C ALA A 70 8.23 0.97 5.68
N ARG A 71 9.18 0.85 6.61
CA ARG A 71 8.95 0.15 7.89
C ARG A 71 7.81 0.76 8.69
N PHE A 72 7.80 2.09 8.82
CA PHE A 72 6.73 2.80 9.50
C PHE A 72 5.38 2.56 8.81
N SER A 73 5.33 2.64 7.48
CA SER A 73 4.12 2.33 6.70
C SER A 73 3.59 0.91 6.93
N PHE A 74 4.46 -0.08 7.11
CA PHE A 74 4.01 -1.46 7.40
C PHE A 74 3.48 -1.57 8.83
N LEU A 75 4.19 -1.02 9.81
CA LEU A 75 3.77 -1.01 11.20
C LEU A 75 2.43 -0.29 11.38
N LEU A 76 2.27 0.89 10.76
CA LEU A 76 1.04 1.69 10.77
C LEU A 76 -0.18 0.92 10.24
N SER A 77 0.05 -0.03 9.34
CA SER A 77 -1.05 -0.79 8.74
C SER A 77 -1.52 -1.98 9.53
N LEU A 78 -0.71 -2.48 10.45
CA LEU A 78 -1.10 -3.58 11.32
C LEU A 78 -2.35 -3.22 12.14
N PRO A 79 -2.41 -2.11 12.89
CA PRO A 79 -3.62 -1.74 13.62
C PRO A 79 -4.79 -1.43 12.69
N ALA A 80 -4.56 -0.86 11.50
CA ALA A 80 -5.61 -0.56 10.55
C ALA A 80 -6.26 -1.84 9.98
N ILE A 81 -5.44 -2.82 9.57
CA ILE A 81 -5.92 -4.11 9.04
C ILE A 81 -6.57 -4.94 10.15
N CYS A 82 -5.99 -4.97 11.35
CA CYS A 82 -6.60 -5.64 12.49
C CYS A 82 -7.96 -5.02 12.86
N GLY A 83 -8.05 -3.69 12.88
CA GLY A 83 -9.31 -2.98 13.09
C GLY A 83 -10.35 -3.32 12.03
N ALA A 84 -9.97 -3.34 10.75
CA ALA A 84 -10.84 -3.76 9.67
C ALA A 84 -11.29 -5.23 9.82
N ALA A 85 -10.39 -6.14 10.19
CA ALA A 85 -10.74 -7.56 10.39
C ALA A 85 -11.72 -7.76 11.56
N ILE A 86 -11.58 -6.99 12.64
CA ILE A 86 -12.54 -7.01 13.77
C ILE A 86 -13.89 -6.48 13.31
N LEU A 87 -13.89 -5.35 12.58
CA LEU A 87 -15.11 -4.72 12.07
C LEU A 87 -15.88 -5.65 11.12
N GLU A 88 -15.16 -6.39 10.28
CA GLU A 88 -15.72 -7.34 9.30
C GLU A 88 -16.02 -8.73 9.90
N SER A 89 -15.62 -9.00 11.15
CA SER A 89 -15.86 -10.29 11.80
C SER A 89 -17.33 -10.77 11.85
N PRO A 90 -18.36 -9.89 11.89
CA PRO A 90 -19.76 -10.34 11.76
C PRO A 90 -20.06 -11.05 10.45
N TYR A 91 -19.30 -10.77 9.37
CA TYR A 91 -19.45 -11.42 8.07
C TYR A 91 -19.25 -12.93 8.13
N LEU A 92 -18.47 -13.42 9.12
CA LEU A 92 -18.23 -14.84 9.32
C LEU A 92 -19.52 -15.64 9.57
N LYS A 93 -20.59 -15.00 10.03
CA LYS A 93 -21.90 -15.64 10.22
C LYS A 93 -22.61 -15.97 8.91
N HIS A 94 -22.20 -15.36 7.80
CA HIS A 94 -22.79 -15.58 6.48
C HIS A 94 -22.06 -16.65 5.67
N ILE A 95 -20.96 -17.21 6.20
CA ILE A 95 -20.18 -18.25 5.53
C ILE A 95 -20.86 -19.61 5.72
N SER A 96 -21.24 -20.25 4.62
CA SER A 96 -21.78 -21.61 4.64
C SER A 96 -20.70 -22.66 4.88
N PRO A 97 -21.03 -23.86 5.42
CA PRO A 97 -20.04 -24.92 5.63
C PRO A 97 -19.26 -25.32 4.38
N GLN A 98 -19.88 -25.22 3.20
CA GLN A 98 -19.27 -25.55 1.92
C GLN A 98 -18.18 -24.55 1.50
N GLU A 99 -18.25 -23.30 1.99
CA GLU A 99 -17.31 -22.23 1.64
C GLU A 99 -16.10 -22.17 2.57
N ILE A 100 -16.16 -22.80 3.75
CA ILE A 100 -15.09 -22.76 4.77
C ILE A 100 -13.74 -23.18 4.18
N PHE A 101 -13.74 -24.22 3.34
CA PHE A 101 -12.52 -24.69 2.70
C PHE A 101 -11.91 -23.62 1.79
N SER A 102 -12.71 -23.01 0.92
CA SER A 102 -12.25 -21.96 0.00
C SER A 102 -11.74 -20.71 0.73
N TYR A 103 -12.45 -20.26 1.77
CA TYR A 103 -12.00 -19.13 2.59
C TYR A 103 -10.69 -19.42 3.32
N THR A 104 -10.56 -20.62 3.90
CA THR A 104 -9.35 -21.03 4.63
C THR A 104 -8.16 -21.17 3.69
N ALA A 105 -8.35 -21.81 2.53
CA ALA A 105 -7.32 -21.93 1.51
C ALA A 105 -6.89 -20.55 0.98
N GLY A 106 -7.84 -19.68 0.69
CA GLY A 106 -7.59 -18.30 0.27
C GLY A 106 -6.79 -17.51 1.32
N PHE A 107 -7.16 -17.62 2.60
CA PHE A 107 -6.44 -17.00 3.71
C PHE A 107 -4.98 -17.51 3.78
N LEU A 108 -4.76 -18.81 3.72
CA LEU A 108 -3.41 -19.40 3.79
C LEU A 108 -2.55 -18.99 2.58
N CYS A 109 -3.11 -19.02 1.38
CA CYS A 109 -2.43 -18.57 0.17
C CYS A 109 -2.06 -17.07 0.27
N ALA A 110 -2.99 -16.22 0.71
CA ALA A 110 -2.74 -14.79 0.89
C ALA A 110 -1.68 -14.52 1.98
N ALA A 111 -1.71 -15.26 3.09
CA ALA A 111 -0.73 -15.14 4.16
C ALA A 111 0.69 -15.51 3.68
N LEU A 112 0.83 -16.65 2.99
CA LEU A 112 2.12 -17.10 2.46
C LEU A 112 2.65 -16.15 1.37
N ALA A 113 1.80 -15.75 0.42
CA ALA A 113 2.16 -14.79 -0.62
C ALA A 113 2.53 -13.43 -0.03
N GLY A 114 1.80 -12.98 1.00
CA GLY A 114 2.09 -11.74 1.74
C GLY A 114 3.46 -11.79 2.43
N LEU A 115 3.78 -12.87 3.13
CA LEU A 115 5.08 -13.05 3.78
C LEU A 115 6.23 -13.09 2.76
N ALA A 116 6.04 -13.78 1.64
CA ALA A 116 7.02 -13.82 0.55
C ALA A 116 7.23 -12.41 -0.07
N SER A 117 6.12 -11.71 -0.35
CA SER A 117 6.14 -10.36 -0.91
C SER A 117 6.81 -9.35 0.03
N LEU A 118 6.56 -9.43 1.34
CA LEU A 118 7.21 -8.58 2.35
C LEU A 118 8.74 -8.75 2.34
N LYS A 119 9.22 -10.00 2.33
CA LYS A 119 10.66 -10.30 2.27
C LYS A 119 11.29 -9.73 1.00
N LEU A 120 10.65 -9.96 -0.15
CA LEU A 120 11.12 -9.46 -1.44
C LEU A 120 11.11 -7.92 -1.49
N PHE A 121 10.05 -7.30 -0.99
CA PHE A 121 9.92 -5.85 -0.96
C PHE A 121 11.05 -5.21 -0.16
N PHE A 122 11.36 -5.71 1.04
CA PHE A 122 12.45 -5.14 1.85
C PHE A 122 13.85 -5.39 1.26
N LEU A 123 14.03 -6.45 0.47
CA LEU A 123 15.25 -6.67 -0.30
C LEU A 123 15.42 -5.62 -1.40
N ILE A 124 14.32 -5.29 -2.08
CA ILE A 124 14.30 -4.37 -3.24
C ILE A 124 14.34 -2.90 -2.78
N ILE A 125 13.55 -2.51 -1.77
CA ILE A 125 13.29 -1.11 -1.42
C ILE A 125 14.54 -0.31 -1.07
N ARG A 126 15.59 -0.97 -0.55
CA ARG A 126 16.88 -0.33 -0.22
C ARG A 126 17.59 0.25 -1.45
N LYS A 127 17.40 -0.37 -2.62
CA LYS A 127 18.04 0.02 -3.89
C LYS A 127 17.02 0.50 -4.94
N ALA A 128 15.73 0.34 -4.66
CA ALA A 128 14.68 0.64 -5.60
C ALA A 128 14.45 2.13 -5.78
N ARG A 129 14.08 2.49 -7.01
CA ARG A 129 13.50 3.78 -7.32
C ARG A 129 11.99 3.64 -7.44
N LEU A 130 11.24 4.43 -6.66
CA LEU A 130 9.77 4.33 -6.61
C LEU A 130 9.13 4.68 -7.96
N LYS A 131 9.83 5.42 -8.83
CA LYS A 131 9.40 5.70 -10.20
C LYS A 131 9.09 4.44 -11.03
N TYR A 132 9.74 3.31 -10.76
CA TYR A 132 9.41 2.07 -11.49
C TYR A 132 8.04 1.52 -11.10
N PHE A 133 7.67 1.64 -9.82
CA PHE A 133 6.31 1.34 -9.37
C PHE A 133 5.30 2.32 -9.95
N ALA A 134 5.67 3.59 -10.16
CA ALA A 134 4.80 4.56 -10.82
C ALA A 134 4.42 4.12 -12.24
N TYR A 135 5.41 3.67 -13.03
CA TYR A 135 5.14 3.17 -14.38
C TYR A 135 4.26 1.91 -14.37
N TYR A 136 4.46 1.02 -13.41
CA TYR A 136 3.57 -0.12 -13.20
C TYR A 136 2.12 0.32 -12.91
N CYS A 137 1.92 1.31 -12.04
CA CYS A 137 0.58 1.85 -11.74
C CYS A 137 -0.08 2.46 -12.97
N TRP A 138 0.66 3.22 -13.79
CA TRP A 138 0.13 3.81 -15.02
C TRP A 138 -0.19 2.76 -16.09
N ALA A 139 0.65 1.73 -16.24
CA ALA A 139 0.38 0.61 -17.13
C ALA A 139 -0.90 -0.13 -16.71
N LEU A 140 -1.07 -0.41 -15.41
CA LEU A 140 -2.30 -1.01 -14.89
C LEU A 140 -3.53 -0.11 -15.05
N ALA A 141 -3.38 1.19 -14.86
CA ALA A 141 -4.47 2.14 -15.08
C ALA A 141 -4.93 2.11 -16.54
N LEU A 142 -3.99 2.16 -17.49
CA LEU A 142 -4.27 2.05 -18.91
C LEU A 142 -4.94 0.71 -19.24
N PHE A 143 -4.39 -0.40 -18.77
CA PHE A 143 -4.97 -1.73 -18.95
C PHE A 143 -6.41 -1.79 -18.44
N THR A 144 -6.67 -1.26 -17.25
CA THR A 144 -8.02 -1.23 -16.64
C THR A 144 -8.99 -0.41 -17.48
N LEU A 145 -8.55 0.71 -18.06
CA LEU A 145 -9.38 1.53 -18.95
C LEU A 145 -9.72 0.78 -20.25
N LEU A 146 -8.73 0.11 -20.86
CA LEU A 146 -8.90 -0.65 -22.10
C LEU A 146 -9.85 -1.83 -21.91
N VAL A 147 -9.65 -2.62 -20.84
CA VAL A 147 -10.55 -3.73 -20.50
C VAL A 147 -11.95 -3.22 -20.27
N LYS A 148 -12.10 -2.12 -19.51
CA LYS A 148 -13.43 -1.55 -19.28
C LYS A 148 -14.12 -1.17 -20.59
N SER A 149 -13.41 -0.50 -21.51
CA SER A 149 -13.99 -0.08 -22.80
C SER A 149 -14.35 -1.23 -23.75
N TYR A 150 -13.78 -2.43 -23.54
CA TYR A 150 -14.05 -3.59 -24.39
C TYR A 150 -15.22 -4.43 -23.88
N PHE A 151 -15.41 -4.50 -22.56
CA PHE A 151 -16.43 -5.35 -21.93
C PHE A 151 -17.68 -4.59 -21.45
N PHE A 152 -17.64 -3.25 -21.38
CA PHE A 152 -18.73 -2.38 -20.93
C PHE A 152 -18.84 -1.12 -21.78
#